data_AF-A0A1G7Y115-F1
#
_entry.id   AF-A0A1G7Y115-F1
#
_cell.length_a   1.000
_cell.length_b   1.000
_cell.length_c   1.000
_cell.angle_alpha   90.00
_cell.angle_beta   90.00
_cell.angle_gamma   90.00
#
_symmetry.space_group_name_H-M   'P 1'
#
loop_
_entity.id
_entity.type
_entity.pdbx_description
1 polymer ?
#
loop_
_entity_poly.entity_id
_entity_poly.type
_entity_poly.pdbx_seq_one_letter_code
_entity_poly.pdbx_strand_id
1 'polypeptide(L)'
;MILDDATKEPPADPDAVFVPELPYGSNRVCQYRLVERTFLGPHSSPIERLLLPEGDPTLLGQAPARPDRMHAAHGALLASTAPEARTLGPQAQLASVYLAAHTDPATGNGLEELDQMARSCDIRPAELARTLDQLTATALLETWQASPYSGDLHWTLARTHRNAPRIASEQ
;
A
#
# COMPACT_ATOMS: atom_id res chain seq x y z
N MET A 1 -11.36 -33.12 -12.27
CA MET A 1 -12.61 -33.59 -11.63
C MET A 1 -13.14 -32.42 -10.85
N ILE A 2 -14.32 -31.90 -11.22
CA ILE A 2 -14.95 -30.80 -10.49
C ILE A 2 -15.51 -31.41 -9.22
N LEU A 3 -15.11 -30.86 -8.07
CA LEU A 3 -15.59 -31.27 -6.76
C LEU A 3 -16.24 -30.04 -6.14
N ASP A 4 -17.44 -30.22 -5.61
CA ASP A 4 -18.11 -29.17 -4.84
C ASP A 4 -17.28 -28.85 -3.58
N ASP A 5 -17.09 -27.57 -3.28
CA ASP A 5 -16.14 -27.16 -2.26
C ASP A 5 -16.63 -27.47 -0.83
N ALA A 6 -17.94 -27.50 -0.62
CA ALA A 6 -18.58 -27.77 0.66
C ALA A 6 -18.70 -29.28 0.95
N THR A 7 -18.96 -30.09 -0.08
CA THR A 7 -19.26 -31.52 0.08
C THR A 7 -18.12 -32.44 -0.35
N LYS A 8 -17.16 -31.92 -1.12
CA LYS A 8 -16.05 -32.68 -1.73
C LYS A 8 -16.52 -33.85 -2.61
N GLU A 9 -17.77 -33.83 -3.03
CA GLU A 9 -18.36 -34.81 -3.94
C GLU A 9 -18.52 -34.22 -5.36
N PRO A 10 -18.59 -35.07 -6.40
CA PRO A 10 -18.90 -34.62 -7.74
C PRO A 10 -20.33 -34.03 -7.78
N PRO A 11 -20.55 -32.87 -8.43
CA PRO A 11 -21.88 -32.30 -8.59
C PRO A 11 -22.83 -33.31 -9.27
N ALA A 12 -24.05 -33.43 -8.74
CA ALA A 12 -25.06 -34.35 -9.26
C ALA A 12 -25.46 -34.05 -10.72
N ASP A 13 -25.23 -32.82 -11.17
CA ASP A 13 -25.39 -32.38 -12.55
C ASP A 13 -24.16 -31.55 -12.98
N PRO A 14 -23.25 -32.11 -13.81
CA PRO A 14 -22.06 -31.40 -14.27
C PRO A 14 -22.39 -30.26 -15.25
N ASP A 15 -23.53 -30.32 -15.97
CA ASP A 15 -23.91 -29.29 -16.95
C ASP A 15 -24.49 -28.06 -16.25
N ALA A 16 -25.06 -28.22 -15.05
CA ALA A 16 -25.47 -27.11 -14.20
C ALA A 16 -24.30 -26.30 -13.62
N VAL A 17 -23.09 -26.87 -13.58
CA VAL A 17 -21.87 -26.17 -13.13
C VAL A 17 -21.45 -25.13 -14.16
N PHE A 18 -21.64 -25.43 -15.44
CA PHE A 18 -21.24 -24.57 -16.54
C PHE A 18 -22.41 -23.68 -16.96
N VAL A 19 -22.57 -22.56 -16.25
CA VAL A 19 -23.52 -21.52 -16.65
C VAL A 19 -23.02 -20.88 -17.96
N PRO A 20 -23.83 -20.86 -19.04
CA PRO A 20 -23.46 -20.17 -20.27
C PRO A 20 -23.21 -18.68 -19.99
N GLU A 21 -22.05 -18.15 -20.38
CA GLU A 21 -21.81 -16.71 -20.31
C GLU A 21 -22.82 -15.98 -21.21
N LEU A 22 -23.60 -15.08 -20.61
CA LEU A 22 -24.42 -14.14 -21.35
C LEU A 22 -23.52 -13.22 -22.21
N PRO A 23 -24.02 -12.73 -23.35
CA PRO A 23 -23.22 -11.93 -24.28
C PRO A 23 -22.55 -10.73 -23.60
N TYR A 24 -21.35 -10.41 -24.09
CA TYR A 24 -20.52 -9.28 -23.66
C TYR A 24 -21.35 -7.99 -23.54
N GLY A 25 -21.40 -7.42 -22.33
CA GLY A 25 -22.24 -6.25 -21.99
C GLY A 25 -23.24 -6.46 -20.85
N SER A 26 -23.23 -7.61 -20.18
CA SER A 26 -23.97 -7.80 -18.92
C SER A 26 -23.28 -7.07 -17.77
N ASN A 27 -24.07 -6.53 -16.84
CA ASN A 27 -23.71 -5.70 -15.68
C ASN A 27 -22.70 -6.37 -14.71
N ARG A 28 -21.49 -6.65 -15.18
CA ARG A 28 -20.39 -7.25 -14.40
C ARG A 28 -19.12 -6.48 -14.73
N VAL A 29 -18.43 -6.04 -13.69
CA VAL A 29 -17.16 -5.33 -13.81
C VAL A 29 -16.04 -6.33 -13.55
N CYS A 30 -15.13 -6.47 -14.51
CA CYS A 30 -13.93 -7.30 -14.36
C CYS A 30 -12.93 -6.56 -13.45
N GLN A 31 -12.77 -7.01 -12.20
CA GLN A 31 -11.72 -6.49 -11.33
C GLN A 31 -10.51 -7.43 -11.32
N TYR A 32 -9.32 -6.81 -11.35
CA TYR A 32 -8.05 -7.48 -11.21
C TYR A 32 -7.63 -7.37 -9.74
N ARG A 33 -7.51 -8.50 -9.03
CA ARG A 33 -6.94 -8.54 -7.68
C ARG A 33 -5.48 -8.96 -7.81
N LEU A 34 -4.55 -8.10 -7.38
CA LEU A 34 -3.17 -8.53 -7.18
C LEU A 34 -3.16 -9.35 -5.87
N VAL A 35 -3.06 -10.66 -5.98
CA VAL A 35 -2.92 -11.51 -4.80
C VAL A 35 -1.45 -11.45 -4.39
N GLU A 36 -1.12 -10.72 -3.33
CA GLU A 36 0.18 -10.82 -2.68
C GLU A 36 0.28 -12.18 -1.98
N ARG A 37 0.70 -13.18 -2.74
CA ARG A 37 1.25 -14.42 -2.19
C ARG A 37 2.76 -14.35 -2.35
N THR A 38 3.47 -14.31 -1.23
CA THR A 38 4.89 -14.62 -1.16
C THR A 38 5.12 -15.97 -1.82
N PHE A 39 6.10 -16.02 -2.75
CA PHE A 39 6.52 -17.13 -3.61
C PHE A 39 5.74 -17.36 -4.91
N LEU A 40 6.09 -16.63 -5.98
CA LEU A 40 5.96 -17.15 -7.35
C LEU A 40 7.21 -16.83 -8.18
N GLY A 41 7.78 -17.89 -8.77
CA GLY A 41 8.92 -17.84 -9.67
C GLY A 41 8.65 -17.10 -11.00
N PRO A 42 9.55 -17.23 -11.99
CA PRO A 42 9.79 -16.18 -12.99
C PRO A 42 8.57 -15.69 -13.79
N HIS A 43 7.52 -16.50 -13.98
CA HIS A 43 6.37 -16.15 -14.83
C HIS A 43 5.02 -16.60 -14.27
N SER A 44 4.65 -16.21 -13.06
CA SER A 44 3.25 -16.32 -12.63
C SER A 44 2.84 -15.12 -11.78
N SER A 45 2.04 -14.23 -12.37
CA SER A 45 1.26 -13.26 -11.61
C SER A 45 -0.07 -13.93 -11.27
N PRO A 46 -0.43 -14.11 -9.98
CA PRO A 46 -1.70 -14.70 -9.60
C PRO A 46 -2.72 -13.57 -9.58
N ILE A 47 -3.16 -13.14 -10.76
CA ILE A 47 -4.35 -12.32 -10.86
C ILE A 47 -5.54 -13.28 -10.80
N GLU A 48 -6.18 -13.38 -9.64
CA GLU A 48 -7.53 -13.95 -9.59
C GLU A 48 -8.47 -12.95 -10.28
N ARG A 49 -8.99 -13.36 -11.45
CA ARG A 49 -10.03 -12.62 -12.16
C ARG A 49 -11.37 -13.01 -11.55
N LEU A 50 -11.85 -12.21 -10.59
CA LEU A 50 -13.17 -12.39 -9.99
C LEU A 50 -14.22 -11.65 -10.83
N LEU A 51 -15.15 -12.39 -11.41
CA LEU A 51 -16.34 -11.84 -12.06
C LEU A 51 -17.39 -11.55 -10.99
N LEU A 52 -17.38 -10.34 -10.44
CA LEU A 52 -18.34 -9.91 -9.41
C LEU A 52 -19.53 -9.15 -10.04
N PRO A 53 -20.73 -9.22 -9.43
CA PRO A 53 -21.90 -8.46 -9.87
C PRO A 53 -21.64 -6.95 -9.79
N GLU A 54 -22.05 -6.18 -10.80
CA GLU A 54 -22.00 -4.72 -10.73
C GLU A 54 -22.87 -4.21 -9.56
N GLY A 55 -22.26 -3.49 -8.63
CA GLY A 55 -22.90 -2.96 -7.42
C GLY A 55 -22.64 -3.73 -6.12
N ASP A 56 -21.82 -4.79 -6.14
CA ASP A 56 -21.37 -5.43 -4.89
C ASP A 56 -20.57 -4.42 -4.04
N PRO A 57 -20.98 -4.08 -2.81
CA PRO A 57 -20.26 -3.13 -1.98
C PRO A 57 -18.84 -3.60 -1.61
N THR A 58 -18.56 -4.91 -1.69
CA THR A 58 -17.20 -5.44 -1.53
C THR A 58 -16.27 -5.07 -2.69
N LEU A 59 -16.80 -4.76 -3.89
CA LEU A 59 -16.01 -4.28 -5.05
C LEU A 59 -15.42 -2.88 -4.87
N LEU A 60 -16.09 -2.03 -4.08
CA LEU A 60 -15.66 -0.64 -3.86
C LEU A 60 -14.69 -0.50 -2.69
N GLY A 61 -14.58 -1.54 -1.84
CA GLY A 61 -13.75 -1.51 -0.63
C GLY A 61 -12.37 -2.18 -0.74
N GLN A 62 -12.06 -2.85 -1.85
CA GLN A 62 -10.87 -3.72 -1.95
C GLN A 62 -9.64 -3.08 -2.59
N ALA A 63 -9.76 -1.88 -3.17
CA ALA A 63 -8.63 -1.14 -3.73
C ALA A 63 -8.72 0.34 -3.33
N PRO A 64 -7.60 0.98 -2.94
CA PRO A 64 -7.57 2.41 -2.61
C PRO A 64 -8.23 3.21 -3.73
N ALA A 65 -9.07 4.19 -3.40
CA ALA A 65 -9.75 4.98 -4.41
C ALA A 65 -8.72 5.77 -5.25
N ARG A 66 -9.14 6.26 -6.42
CA ARG A 66 -8.26 7.05 -7.29
C ARG A 66 -7.62 8.25 -6.56
N PRO A 67 -8.33 9.01 -5.71
CA PRO A 67 -7.72 10.09 -4.93
C PRO A 67 -6.61 9.59 -4.00
N ASP A 68 -6.83 8.46 -3.31
CA ASP A 68 -5.86 7.90 -2.37
C ASP A 68 -4.54 7.56 -3.07
N ARG A 69 -4.63 6.90 -4.24
CA ARG A 69 -3.45 6.59 -5.06
C ARG A 69 -2.73 7.85 -5.54
N MET A 70 -3.48 8.90 -5.90
CA MET A 70 -2.89 10.18 -6.32
C MET A 70 -2.16 10.85 -5.16
N HIS A 71 -2.74 10.85 -3.95
CA HIS A 71 -2.12 11.42 -2.76
C HIS A 71 -0.85 10.66 -2.38
N ALA A 72 -0.89 9.32 -2.38
CA ALA A 72 0.28 8.49 -2.13
C ALA A 72 1.40 8.77 -3.15
N ALA A 73 1.08 8.79 -4.45
CA ALA A 73 2.04 9.09 -5.50
C ALA A 73 2.62 10.51 -5.40
N HIS A 74 1.79 11.49 -5.03
CA HIS A 74 2.23 12.85 -4.81
C HIS A 74 3.16 12.97 -3.59
N GLY A 75 2.80 12.32 -2.48
CA GLY A 75 3.65 12.24 -1.29
C GLY A 75 5.00 11.60 -1.58
N ALA A 76 5.01 10.47 -2.28
CA ALA A 76 6.21 9.79 -2.74
C ALA A 76 7.10 10.68 -3.62
N LEU A 77 6.50 11.42 -4.56
CA LEU A 77 7.23 12.36 -5.40
C LEU A 77 7.90 13.45 -4.55
N LEU A 78 7.16 14.07 -3.62
CA LEU A 78 7.73 15.09 -2.74
C LEU A 78 8.88 14.53 -1.88
N ALA A 79 8.69 13.35 -1.28
CA ALA A 79 9.71 12.67 -0.49
C ALA A 79 11.00 12.38 -1.29
N SER A 80 10.89 11.96 -2.56
CA SER A 80 12.05 11.76 -3.45
C SER A 80 12.80 13.05 -3.79
N THR A 81 12.13 14.19 -3.68
CA THR A 81 12.69 15.51 -3.97
C THR A 81 13.25 16.22 -2.74
N ALA A 82 13.00 15.69 -1.54
CA ALA A 82 13.45 16.27 -0.28
C ALA A 82 14.99 16.34 -0.21
N PRO A 83 15.59 17.54 -0.09
CA PRO A 83 17.03 17.70 0.03
C PRO A 83 17.62 16.94 1.23
N GLU A 84 16.88 16.91 2.35
CA GLU A 84 17.30 16.30 3.61
C GLU A 84 17.44 14.78 3.48
N ALA A 85 16.52 14.12 2.77
CA ALA A 85 16.63 12.68 2.51
C ALA A 85 17.81 12.41 1.56
N ARG A 86 18.08 13.34 0.62
CA ARG A 86 19.18 13.20 -0.34
C ARG A 86 20.55 13.29 0.30
N THR A 87 20.73 14.15 1.28
CA THR A 87 22.01 14.27 2.01
C THR A 87 22.30 13.05 2.89
N LEU A 88 21.26 12.38 3.40
CA LEU A 88 21.40 11.14 4.15
C LEU A 88 21.72 9.91 3.27
N GLY A 89 21.47 9.99 1.97
CA GLY A 89 21.84 8.99 0.97
C GLY A 89 20.67 8.19 0.40
N PRO A 90 20.94 7.28 -0.56
CA PRO A 90 19.89 6.59 -1.33
C PRO A 90 18.92 5.77 -0.48
N GLN A 91 19.41 5.11 0.58
CA GLN A 91 18.58 4.32 1.50
C GLN A 91 17.57 5.19 2.26
N ALA A 92 17.99 6.37 2.72
CA ALA A 92 17.11 7.32 3.39
C ALA A 92 16.08 7.92 2.42
N GLN A 93 16.44 8.14 1.15
CA GLN A 93 15.49 8.53 0.11
C GLN A 93 14.42 7.46 -0.13
N LEU A 94 14.82 6.19 -0.29
CA LEU A 94 13.89 5.08 -0.48
C LEU A 94 12.96 4.92 0.72
N ALA A 95 13.51 4.96 1.94
CA ALA A 95 12.72 4.91 3.17
C ALA A 95 11.72 6.07 3.24
N SER A 96 12.15 7.30 2.92
CA SER A 96 11.27 8.49 2.90
C SER A 96 10.13 8.33 1.88
N VAL A 97 10.43 7.85 0.67
CA VAL A 97 9.43 7.58 -0.38
C VAL A 97 8.44 6.50 0.08
N TYR A 98 8.94 5.41 0.68
CA TYR A 98 8.12 4.32 1.17
C TYR A 98 7.14 4.81 2.25
N LEU A 99 7.64 5.54 3.25
CA LEU A 99 6.81 6.11 4.32
C LEU A 99 5.73 7.01 3.72
N ALA A 100 6.09 7.92 2.80
CA ALA A 100 5.13 8.82 2.16
C ALA A 100 4.06 8.10 1.33
N ALA A 101 4.40 6.98 0.68
CA ALA A 101 3.44 6.20 -0.10
C ALA A 101 2.44 5.42 0.77
N HIS A 102 2.84 5.02 1.98
CA HIS A 102 2.03 4.21 2.91
C HIS A 102 1.43 5.04 4.06
N THR A 103 1.51 6.36 3.98
CA THR A 103 0.94 7.26 4.99
C THR A 103 -0.50 7.62 4.62
N ASP A 104 -1.40 7.57 5.61
CA ASP A 104 -2.74 8.13 5.48
C ASP A 104 -2.65 9.66 5.33
N PRO A 105 -3.09 10.24 4.21
CA PRO A 105 -2.99 11.68 3.96
C PRO A 105 -3.82 12.54 4.93
N ALA A 106 -4.87 11.98 5.55
CA ALA A 106 -5.71 12.72 6.49
C ALA A 106 -5.03 12.91 7.84
N THR A 107 -4.37 11.86 8.34
CA THR A 107 -3.75 11.84 9.68
C THR A 107 -2.25 12.10 9.65
N GLY A 108 -1.58 11.80 8.54
CA GLY A 108 -0.11 11.81 8.45
C GLY A 108 0.55 10.59 9.10
N ASN A 109 -0.23 9.60 9.52
CA ASN A 109 0.24 8.40 10.18
C ASN A 109 0.31 7.22 9.21
N GLY A 110 1.20 6.28 9.50
CA GLY A 110 1.21 4.99 8.83
C GLY A 110 1.50 3.84 9.79
N LEU A 111 1.16 2.65 9.32
CA LEU A 111 1.30 1.38 10.03
C LEU A 111 1.62 0.30 9.00
N GLU A 112 2.70 -0.43 9.21
CA GLU A 112 3.13 -1.54 8.35
C GLU A 112 4.09 -2.46 9.10
N GLU A 113 4.39 -3.65 8.60
CA GLU A 113 5.43 -4.49 9.20
C GLU A 113 6.84 -3.92 8.96
N LEU A 114 7.67 -3.84 10.01
CA LEU A 114 9.05 -3.36 9.91
C LEU A 114 9.87 -4.17 8.89
N ASP A 115 9.72 -5.49 8.91
CA ASP A 115 10.41 -6.38 7.98
C ASP A 115 9.90 -6.22 6.54
N GLN A 116 8.63 -5.85 6.35
CA GLN A 116 8.09 -5.57 5.01
C GLN A 116 8.73 -4.31 4.43
N MET A 117 8.80 -3.22 5.19
CA MET A 117 9.51 -2.01 4.77
C MET A 117 10.99 -2.28 4.48
N ALA A 118 11.66 -3.03 5.36
CA ALA A 118 13.06 -3.41 5.21
C ALA A 118 13.31 -4.13 3.88
N ARG A 119 12.44 -5.10 3.52
CA ARG A 119 12.48 -5.81 2.23
C ARG A 119 12.21 -4.87 1.05
N SER A 120 11.20 -4.01 1.14
CA SER A 120 10.87 -3.08 0.04
C SER A 120 11.95 -2.05 -0.22
N CYS A 121 12.72 -1.67 0.80
CA CYS A 121 13.82 -0.70 0.69
C CYS A 121 15.19 -1.36 0.44
N ASP A 122 15.28 -2.69 0.46
CA ASP A 122 16.54 -3.45 0.43
C ASP A 122 17.52 -3.02 1.55
N ILE A 123 17.00 -2.89 2.78
CA ILE A 123 17.75 -2.47 3.98
C ILE A 123 17.61 -3.54 5.05
N ARG A 124 18.67 -3.82 5.83
CA ARG A 124 18.57 -4.72 6.98
C ARG A 124 17.72 -4.07 8.09
N PRO A 125 16.88 -4.81 8.84
CA PRO A 125 16.02 -4.21 9.87
C PRO A 125 16.76 -3.33 10.90
N ALA A 126 17.97 -3.73 11.32
CA ALA A 126 18.81 -2.93 12.22
C ALA A 126 19.32 -1.62 11.58
N GLU A 127 19.56 -1.62 10.27
CA GLU A 127 19.95 -0.42 9.53
C GLU A 127 18.74 0.48 9.27
N LEU A 128 17.57 -0.11 9.05
CA LEU A 128 16.31 0.62 8.88
C LEU A 128 15.97 1.44 10.11
N ALA A 129 16.08 0.88 11.32
CA ALA A 129 15.88 1.62 12.57
C ALA A 129 16.78 2.87 12.66
N ARG A 130 18.07 2.71 12.34
CA ARG A 130 19.03 3.84 12.31
C ARG A 130 18.66 4.86 11.23
N THR A 131 18.17 4.44 10.06
CA THR A 131 17.70 5.35 9.01
C THR A 131 16.46 6.12 9.46
N LEU A 132 15.52 5.49 10.16
CA LEU A 132 14.34 6.16 10.73
C LEU A 132 14.74 7.21 11.78
N ASP A 133 15.70 6.89 12.65
CA ASP A 133 16.28 7.87 13.59
C ASP A 133 16.90 9.07 12.88
N GLN A 134 17.62 8.84 11.78
CA GLN A 134 18.20 9.91 10.97
C GLN A 134 17.12 10.78 10.32
N LEU A 135 16.04 10.17 9.81
CA LEU A 135 14.91 10.89 9.23
C LEU A 135 14.19 11.75 10.28
N THR A 136 14.07 11.26 11.52
CA THR A 136 13.57 12.04 12.65
C THR A 136 14.50 13.21 13.00
N ALA A 137 15.81 12.98 13.02
CA ALA A 137 16.80 14.05 13.25
C ALA A 137 16.75 15.14 12.18
N THR A 138 16.35 14.82 10.94
CA THR A 138 16.14 15.79 9.85
C THR A 138 14.74 16.38 9.79
N ALA A 139 13.86 16.06 10.75
CA ALA A 139 12.47 16.51 10.77
C ALA A 139 11.67 16.12 9.50
N LEU A 140 12.03 15.03 8.83
CA LEU A 140 11.21 14.40 7.79
C LEU A 140 10.17 13.45 8.42
N LEU A 141 10.52 12.87 9.55
CA LEU A 141 9.69 12.01 10.37
C LEU A 141 9.47 12.69 11.72
N GLU A 142 8.23 12.79 12.17
CA GLU A 142 7.92 13.37 13.49
C GLU A 142 8.16 12.35 14.58
N THR A 143 7.58 11.17 14.43
CA THR A 143 7.77 10.04 15.36
C THR A 143 7.78 8.73 14.59
N TRP A 144 8.45 7.74 15.17
CA TRP A 144 8.36 6.34 14.75
C TRP A 144 8.50 5.42 15.95
N GLN A 145 7.89 4.25 15.86
CA GLN A 145 7.97 3.21 16.87
C GLN A 145 7.84 1.84 16.23
N ALA A 146 8.76 0.93 16.56
CA ALA A 146 8.61 -0.48 16.26
C ALA A 146 8.11 -1.24 17.49
N SER A 147 7.05 -2.04 17.33
CA SER A 147 6.53 -2.93 18.35
C SER A 147 7.38 -4.21 18.40
N PRO A 148 8.04 -4.52 19.52
CA PRO A 148 8.88 -5.72 19.64
C PRO A 148 8.06 -7.02 19.66
N TYR A 149 6.75 -6.94 19.87
CA TYR A 149 5.88 -8.11 19.99
C TYR A 149 5.19 -8.47 18.67
N SER A 150 4.74 -7.45 17.90
CA SER A 150 4.06 -7.68 16.63
C SER A 150 4.97 -7.50 15.42
N GLY A 151 6.10 -6.81 15.56
CA GLY A 151 6.92 -6.41 14.41
C GLY A 151 6.36 -5.21 13.65
N ASP A 152 5.26 -4.63 14.12
CA ASP A 152 4.63 -3.47 13.50
C ASP A 152 5.50 -2.22 13.67
N LEU A 153 5.64 -1.48 12.60
CA LEU A 153 6.20 -0.15 12.54
C LEU A 153 5.05 0.86 12.45
N HIS A 154 4.96 1.73 13.45
CA HIS A 154 4.12 2.91 13.43
C HIS A 154 4.97 4.15 13.14
N TRP A 155 4.46 5.08 12.36
CA TRP A 155 5.13 6.35 12.12
C TRP A 155 4.16 7.51 11.90
N THR A 156 4.69 8.72 12.08
CA THR A 156 4.01 9.97 11.75
C THR A 156 4.98 10.84 10.95
N LEU A 157 4.59 11.25 9.74
CA LEU A 157 5.38 12.18 8.94
C LEU A 157 5.32 13.58 9.53
N ALA A 158 6.45 14.28 9.50
CA ALA A 158 6.46 15.69 9.84
C ALA A 158 5.58 16.43 8.82
N ARG A 159 4.50 17.05 9.29
CA ARG A 159 3.68 17.90 8.43
C ARG A 159 4.58 19.04 7.98
N THR A 160 4.96 19.04 6.70
CA THR A 160 5.70 20.17 6.13
C THR A 160 4.90 21.41 6.50
N HIS A 161 5.47 22.25 7.36
CA HIS A 161 4.88 23.51 7.76
C HIS A 161 4.93 24.38 6.50
N ARG A 162 3.96 24.20 5.60
CA ARG A 162 3.68 25.14 4.51
C ARG A 162 3.48 26.47 5.22
N ASN A 163 4.46 27.35 5.07
CA ASN A 163 4.44 28.73 5.52
C ASN A 163 3.00 29.25 5.49
N ALA A 164 2.40 29.46 6.66
CA ALA A 164 1.30 30.40 6.75
C ALA A 164 1.83 31.73 6.17
N PRO A 165 1.06 32.44 5.33
CA PRO A 165 1.47 33.77 4.90
C PRO A 165 1.65 34.60 6.17
N ARG A 166 2.89 35.00 6.44
CA ARG A 166 3.21 35.97 7.47
C ARG A 166 2.61 37.28 7.00
N ILE A 167 1.33 37.52 7.31
CA ILE A 167 0.71 38.83 7.16
C ILE A 167 1.50 39.73 8.08
N ALA A 168 2.44 40.48 7.50
CA ALA A 168 3.08 41.58 8.15
C ALA A 168 1.98 42.59 8.46
N SER A 169 1.60 42.67 9.72
CA SER A 169 0.96 43.88 10.24
C SER A 169 2.06 44.94 10.27
N GLU A 170 2.20 45.68 9.18
CA GLU A 170 2.85 46.99 9.20
C GLU A 170 1.96 47.95 9.99
N GLN A 171 2.62 48.71 10.86
CA GLN A 171 2.07 49.75 11.72
C GLN A 171 1.63 50.97 10.91
#